data_AF-A0A0C6FPU9-F1
#
_entry.id   AF-A0A0C6FPU9-F1
#
_cell.length_a   1.000
_cell.length_b   1.000
_cell.length_c   1.000
_cell.angle_alpha   90.00
_cell.angle_beta   90.00
_cell.angle_gamma   90.00
#
_symmetry.space_group_name_H-M   'P 1'
#
loop_
_entity.id
_entity.type
_entity.pdbx_description
1 polymer ?
#
loop_
_entity_poly.entity_id
_entity_poly.type
_entity_poly.pdbx_seq_one_letter_code
_entity_poly.pdbx_strand_id
1 'polypeptide(L)'
;MPAASTNPRPRPLNFEDLKARFPEGREVTIDNPRAAGPVKAKVVGVRYGGVAGSKGHSIFIDTEEARGEGLKPIKRSCRPAHCTPV
;
A
#
# COMPACT_ATOMS: atom_id res chain seq x y z
N MET A 1 -38.46 -20.50 4.44
CA MET A 1 -37.25 -21.33 4.65
C MET A 1 -36.08 -20.62 3.97
N PRO A 2 -34.89 -20.56 4.59
CA PRO A 2 -34.18 -19.30 4.85
C PRO A 2 -33.33 -18.74 3.69
N ALA A 3 -33.18 -17.41 3.73
CA ALA A 3 -32.42 -16.59 2.80
C ALA A 3 -30.96 -17.05 2.70
N ALA A 4 -30.45 -17.04 1.46
CA ALA A 4 -29.05 -17.21 1.13
C ALA A 4 -28.19 -16.37 2.08
N SER A 5 -27.50 -17.05 3.00
CA SER A 5 -26.56 -16.45 3.92
C SER A 5 -25.36 -15.98 3.10
N THR A 6 -25.51 -14.77 2.55
CA THR A 6 -24.52 -14.07 1.76
C THR A 6 -23.49 -13.55 2.75
N ASN A 7 -22.65 -14.45 3.23
CA ASN A 7 -21.48 -14.10 4.01
C ASN A 7 -20.66 -13.15 3.12
N PRO A 8 -20.58 -11.84 3.41
CA PRO A 8 -19.83 -10.92 2.57
C PRO A 8 -18.37 -11.24 2.81
N ARG A 9 -17.80 -12.15 2.00
CA ARG A 9 -16.35 -12.29 1.93
C ARG A 9 -15.82 -10.87 1.74
N PRO A 10 -14.91 -10.38 2.59
CA PRO A 10 -14.37 -9.04 2.43
C PRO A 10 -13.89 -8.93 0.99
N ARG A 11 -14.46 -7.96 0.25
CA ARG A 11 -14.16 -7.76 -1.17
C ARG A 11 -12.64 -7.82 -1.35
N PRO A 12 -12.11 -8.56 -2.34
CA PRO A 12 -10.68 -8.49 -2.62
C PRO A 12 -10.34 -7.00 -2.76
N LEU A 13 -9.34 -6.53 -2.01
CA LEU A 13 -8.87 -5.15 -2.13
C LEU A 13 -8.42 -4.96 -3.58
N ASN A 14 -9.30 -4.37 -4.39
CA ASN A 14 -9.05 -4.14 -5.80
C ASN A 14 -8.08 -2.98 -5.97
N PHE A 15 -7.26 -3.05 -7.00
CA PHE A 15 -6.26 -2.04 -7.32
C PHE A 15 -6.85 -0.65 -7.51
N GLU A 16 -8.05 -0.55 -8.07
CA GLU A 16 -8.74 0.73 -8.23
C GLU A 16 -9.14 1.35 -6.89
N ASP A 17 -9.60 0.54 -5.92
CA ASP A 17 -9.93 1.01 -4.56
C ASP A 17 -8.66 1.51 -3.85
N LEU A 18 -7.56 0.78 -4.02
CA LEU A 18 -6.26 1.18 -3.49
C LEU A 18 -5.68 2.42 -4.17
N LYS A 19 -5.85 2.57 -5.49
CA LYS A 19 -5.42 3.76 -6.22
C LYS A 19 -6.25 4.98 -5.84
N ALA A 20 -7.53 4.81 -5.54
CA ALA A 20 -8.39 5.87 -5.00
C ALA A 20 -8.02 6.24 -3.56
N ARG A 21 -7.67 5.26 -2.72
CA ARG A 21 -7.26 5.49 -1.31
C ARG A 21 -5.84 6.03 -1.17
N PHE A 22 -4.95 5.68 -2.08
CA PHE A 22 -3.55 6.08 -2.11
C PHE A 22 -3.23 6.76 -3.45
N PRO A 23 -3.73 7.98 -3.68
CA PRO A 23 -3.41 8.71 -4.90
C PRO A 23 -1.93 9.10 -4.93
N GLU A 24 -1.36 9.17 -6.13
CA GLU A 24 0.01 9.63 -6.34
C GLU A 24 0.17 11.05 -5.77
N GLY A 25 1.25 11.24 -5.02
CA GLY A 25 1.54 12.47 -4.30
C GLY A 25 0.91 12.58 -2.90
N ARG A 26 0.07 11.64 -2.48
CA ARG A 26 -0.46 11.59 -1.11
C ARG A 26 0.65 11.26 -0.12
N GLU A 27 0.67 11.92 1.03
CA GLU A 27 1.52 11.48 2.15
C GLU A 27 0.90 10.26 2.84
N VAL A 28 1.74 9.27 3.10
CA VAL A 28 1.40 8.06 3.83
C VAL A 28 2.40 7.85 4.95
N THR A 29 1.90 7.36 6.06
CA THR A 29 2.73 6.85 7.14
C THR A 29 2.87 5.35 6.96
N ILE A 30 4.11 4.90 6.79
CA ILE A 30 4.45 3.49 6.67
C ILE A 30 4.82 3.00 8.05
N ASP A 31 4.03 2.07 8.57
CA ASP A 31 4.35 1.36 9.79
C ASP A 31 5.30 0.22 9.42
N ASN A 32 6.60 0.48 9.57
CA ASN A 32 7.63 -0.51 9.29
C ASN A 32 8.14 -1.08 10.63
N PRO A 33 7.78 -2.32 11.01
CA PRO A 33 8.20 -2.91 12.28
C PRO A 33 9.72 -3.15 12.38
N ARG A 34 10.45 -3.03 11.25
CA ARG A 34 11.92 -3.06 11.23
C ARG A 34 12.56 -1.68 11.36
N ALA A 35 11.82 -0.60 11.18
CA ALA A 35 12.31 0.75 11.41
C ALA A 35 11.95 1.19 12.82
N ALA A 36 12.76 2.06 13.41
CA ALA A 36 12.59 2.55 14.78
C ALA A 36 11.35 3.47 14.99
N GLY A 37 10.39 3.46 14.07
CA GLY A 37 9.18 4.27 14.14
C GLY A 37 8.42 4.39 12.81
N PRO A 38 7.22 5.00 12.84
CA PRO A 38 6.44 5.29 11.65
C PRO A 38 7.21 6.21 10.70
N VAL A 39 7.33 5.81 9.44
CA VAL A 39 8.05 6.56 8.41
C VAL A 39 7.05 7.34 7.57
N LYS A 40 7.22 8.66 7.45
CA LYS A 40 6.44 9.46 6.50
C LYS A 40 7.06 9.33 5.10
N ALA A 41 6.25 8.99 4.12
CA ALA A 41 6.65 8.87 2.73
C ALA A 41 5.54 9.40 1.81
N LYS A 42 5.90 9.77 0.59
CA LYS A 42 4.95 10.23 -0.42
C LYS A 42 4.66 9.10 -1.39
N VAL A 43 3.38 8.83 -1.68
CA VAL A 43 3.00 7.84 -2.69
C VAL A 43 3.49 8.32 -4.06
N VAL A 44 4.19 7.46 -4.78
CA VAL A 44 4.65 7.72 -6.15
C VAL A 44 3.81 6.95 -7.15
N GLY A 45 3.26 5.80 -6.74
CA GLY A 45 2.44 4.96 -7.60
C GLY A 45 1.90 3.75 -6.87
N VAL A 46 0.95 3.07 -7.50
CA VAL A 46 0.48 1.76 -7.06
C VAL A 46 0.72 0.79 -8.21
N ARG A 47 1.34 -0.37 -7.93
CA ARG A 47 1.61 -1.41 -8.93
C ARG A 47 1.24 -2.79 -8.42
N TYR A 48 1.03 -3.71 -9.34
CA TYR A 48 1.04 -5.13 -9.03
C TYR A 48 2.48 -5.62 -8.94
N GLY A 49 2.81 -6.29 -7.85
CA GLY A 49 4.05 -7.04 -7.70
C GLY A 49 3.77 -8.53 -7.78
N GLY A 50 4.67 -9.26 -8.43
CA GLY A 50 4.53 -10.69 -8.67
C GLY A 50 3.62 -11.02 -9.87
N VAL A 51 3.75 -12.25 -10.36
CA VAL A 51 3.04 -12.76 -11.53
C VAL A 51 1.59 -13.08 -11.15
N ALA A 52 0.62 -12.62 -11.95
CA ALA A 52 -0.80 -12.95 -11.77
C ALA A 52 -0.99 -14.48 -11.67
N GLY A 53 -1.69 -14.94 -10.64
CA GLY A 53 -1.89 -16.37 -10.37
C GLY A 53 -0.80 -17.05 -9.53
N SER A 54 0.29 -16.35 -9.20
CA SER A 54 1.32 -16.87 -8.28
C SER A 54 1.03 -16.45 -6.82
N LYS A 55 1.49 -17.26 -5.84
CA LYS A 55 1.40 -16.94 -4.39
C LYS A 55 2.04 -15.60 -4.00
N GLY A 56 2.88 -15.02 -4.86
CA GLY A 56 3.50 -13.71 -4.67
C GLY A 56 2.75 -12.53 -5.31
N HIS A 57 1.60 -12.76 -5.96
CA HIS A 57 0.82 -11.68 -6.56
C HIS A 57 0.19 -10.81 -5.47
N SER A 58 0.60 -9.56 -5.39
CA SER A 58 0.11 -8.60 -4.41
C SER A 58 0.20 -7.18 -4.95
N ILE A 59 -0.63 -6.29 -4.43
CA ILE A 59 -0.57 -4.87 -4.78
C ILE A 59 0.45 -4.20 -3.86
N PHE A 60 1.35 -3.43 -4.45
CA PHE A 60 2.37 -2.65 -3.76
C PHE A 60 2.15 -1.18 -4.04
N ILE A 61 2.29 -0.38 -3.00
CA ILE A 61 2.29 1.07 -3.07
C ILE A 61 3.76 1.49 -3.07
N ASP A 62 4.22 2.02 -4.19
CA ASP A 62 5.52 2.64 -4.28
C ASP A 62 5.45 4.01 -3.63
N THR A 63 6.37 4.23 -2.71
CA THR A 63 6.46 5.43 -1.88
C THR A 63 7.88 5.95 -1.91
N GLU A 64 8.05 7.24 -1.73
CA GLU A 64 9.35 7.91 -1.68
C GLU A 64 9.48 8.67 -0.37
N GLU A 65 10.48 8.29 0.43
CA GLU A 65 10.86 8.95 1.67
C GLU A 65 11.90 10.02 1.33
N ALA A 66 11.54 11.28 1.51
CA ALA A 66 12.50 12.37 1.48
C ALA A 66 13.30 12.33 2.78
N ARG A 67 14.54 11.82 2.72
CA ARG A 67 15.50 12.05 3.80
C ARG A 67 16.04 13.48 3.69
N GLY A 68 16.41 14.07 4.83
CA GLY A 68 16.85 15.46 4.96
C GLY A 68 17.89 15.90 3.93
N GLU A 69 18.03 17.22 3.79
CA GLU A 69 18.75 17.90 2.71
C GLU A 69 20.11 17.25 2.37
N GLY A 70 20.21 16.71 1.14
CA GLY A 70 21.42 16.07 0.61
C GLY A 70 21.44 14.53 0.56
N LEU A 71 20.46 13.84 1.17
CA LEU A 71 20.36 12.37 1.08
C LEU A 71 19.45 11.94 -0.07
N LYS A 72 19.88 10.89 -0.80
CA LYS A 72 19.08 10.32 -1.90
C LYS A 72 17.70 9.89 -1.37
N PRO A 73 16.60 10.28 -2.03
CA PRO A 73 15.27 9.85 -1.64
C PRO A 73 15.22 8.32 -1.65
N ILE A 74 14.67 7.75 -0.58
CA ILE A 74 14.56 6.29 -0.47
C ILE A 74 13.22 5.89 -1.07
N LYS A 75 13.27 5.25 -2.24
CA LYS A 75 12.11 4.58 -2.81
C LYS A 75 11.84 3.28 -2.07
N ARG A 76 10.64 3.15 -1.50
CA ARG A 76 10.16 1.94 -0.83
C ARG A 76 8.85 1.51 -1.43
N SER A 77 8.74 0.23 -1.76
CA SER A 77 7.46 -0.42 -2.02
C SER A 77 6.93 -1.00 -0.72
N CYS A 78 5.71 -0.65 -0.35
CA CYS A 78 5.06 -1.18 0.84
C CYS A 78 3.68 -1.75 0.50
N ARG A 79 3.22 -2.71 1.29
CA ARG A 79 1.87 -3.27 1.12
C ARG A 79 0.83 -2.30 1.70
N PRO A 80 -0.37 -2.23 1.12
CA PRO A 80 -1.45 -1.39 1.63
C PRO A 80 -1.77 -1.59 3.10
N ALA A 81 -1.68 -2.83 3.60
CA ALA A 81 -1.93 -3.15 5.01
C ALA A 81 -0.94 -2.49 5.99
N HIS A 82 0.23 -2.08 5.50
CA HIS A 82 1.28 -1.42 6.30
C HIS A 82 1.41 0.08 5.97
N CYS A 83 0.53 0.61 5.09
CA CYS A 83 0.51 2.02 4.71
C CYS A 83 -0.76 2.66 5.26
N THR A 84 -0.60 3.65 6.13
CA THR A 84 -1.70 4.42 6.67
C THR A 84 -1.70 5.78 5.98
N PRO A 85 -2.74 6.15 5.21
CA PRO A 85 -2.83 7.50 4.66
C PRO A 85 -2.97 8.50 5.81
N VAL A 86 -2.18 9.57 5.78
CA VAL A 86 -2.32 10.72 6.68
C VAL A 86 -3.21 11.79 6.05
#